data_AF-A0A6L7JRX5-F1
#
_entry.id   AF-A0A6L7JRX5-F1
#
_cell.length_a   1.000
_cell.length_b   1.000
_cell.length_c   1.000
_cell.angle_alpha   90.00
_cell.angle_beta   90.00
_cell.angle_gamma   90.00
#
_symmetry.space_group_name_H-M   'P 1'
#
loop_
_entity.id
_entity.type
_entity.pdbx_description
1 polymer ?
#
loop_
_entity_poly.entity_id
_entity_poly.type
_entity_poly.pdbx_seq_one_letter_code
_entity_poly.pdbx_strand_id
1 'polypeptide(L)'
;MIKHVLSHPVKQKQNGIAAIDDHLNRQIVKMLQTDGRRPYKEIATALGVSEGTIRNRVQFMKKAGALRIVALVDPTEVRYQADAIIGIKVAANHSVDEIAQRL
;
A
#
# COMPACT_ATOMS: atom_id res chain seq x y z
N MET A 1 12.84 -24.42 -27.91
CA MET A 1 11.84 -25.31 -27.27
C MET A 1 12.08 -25.24 -25.76
N ILE A 2 11.20 -24.79 -24.86
CA ILE A 2 9.82 -24.33 -24.87
C ILE A 2 9.74 -23.24 -23.78
N LYS A 3 9.25 -22.05 -24.13
CA LYS A 3 8.77 -21.04 -23.17
C LYS A 3 7.45 -21.57 -22.61
N HIS A 4 7.33 -21.81 -21.30
CA HIS A 4 6.01 -21.99 -20.67
C HIS A 4 6.08 -21.67 -19.17
N VAL A 5 6.21 -20.37 -18.85
CA VAL A 5 5.76 -19.86 -17.54
C VAL A 5 4.25 -19.86 -17.61
N LEU A 6 3.64 -20.76 -16.85
CA LEU A 6 2.19 -20.91 -16.72
C LEU A 6 1.58 -19.62 -16.18
N SER A 7 0.90 -18.96 -17.11
CA SER A 7 -0.11 -17.92 -16.94
C SER A 7 -1.08 -18.23 -15.79
N HIS A 8 -0.84 -17.64 -14.63
CA HIS A 8 -1.90 -17.35 -13.67
C HIS A 8 -2.56 -16.02 -14.07
N PRO A 9 -3.90 -15.87 -13.93
CA PRO A 9 -4.65 -14.82 -14.61
C PRO A 9 -4.40 -13.44 -13.97
N VAL A 10 -3.45 -12.67 -14.52
CA VAL A 10 -3.19 -11.26 -14.15
C VAL A 10 -4.34 -10.32 -14.56
N LYS A 11 -5.26 -10.76 -15.42
CA LYS A 11 -6.30 -9.92 -16.04
C LYS A 11 -7.36 -9.35 -15.07
N GLN A 12 -7.57 -9.93 -13.89
CA GLN A 12 -8.55 -9.40 -12.91
C GLN A 12 -8.00 -8.26 -12.03
N LYS A 13 -6.67 -8.16 -11.85
CA LYS A 13 -6.04 -7.12 -11.00
C LYS A 13 -6.02 -5.75 -11.70
N GLN A 14 -6.04 -5.71 -13.03
CA GLN A 14 -5.86 -4.47 -13.81
C GLN A 14 -7.07 -3.52 -13.72
N ASN A 15 -8.31 -4.02 -13.68
CA ASN A 15 -9.50 -3.18 -13.59
C ASN A 15 -9.66 -2.50 -12.21
N GLY A 16 -9.20 -3.14 -11.13
CA GLY A 16 -9.19 -2.53 -9.80
C GLY A 16 -8.13 -1.44 -9.65
N ILE A 17 -6.97 -1.62 -10.29
CA ILE A 17 -5.85 -0.65 -10.25
C ILE A 17 -6.24 0.65 -10.96
N ALA A 18 -6.93 0.61 -12.10
CA ALA A 18 -7.37 1.81 -12.80
C ALA A 18 -8.39 2.65 -12.00
N ALA A 19 -9.28 2.00 -11.25
CA ALA A 19 -10.24 2.69 -10.37
C ALA A 19 -9.57 3.32 -9.13
N ILE A 20 -8.43 2.76 -8.70
CA ILE A 20 -7.60 3.28 -7.60
C ILE A 20 -6.69 4.40 -8.10
N ASP A 21 -6.13 4.25 -9.30
CA ASP A 21 -5.14 5.16 -9.89
C ASP A 21 -5.78 6.26 -10.76
N ASP A 22 -6.76 6.97 -10.19
CA ASP A 22 -7.30 8.20 -10.79
C ASP A 22 -6.60 9.45 -10.23
N HIS A 23 -6.70 10.55 -10.99
CA HIS A 23 -6.02 11.81 -10.68
C HIS A 23 -6.39 12.37 -9.29
N LEU A 24 -7.67 12.33 -8.92
CA LEU A 24 -8.13 12.84 -7.63
C LEU A 24 -7.57 11.99 -6.49
N ASN A 25 -7.56 10.65 -6.63
CA ASN A 25 -6.98 9.76 -5.63
C ASN A 25 -5.49 10.07 -5.41
N ARG A 26 -4.72 10.28 -6.49
CA ARG A 26 -3.29 10.66 -6.39
C ARG A 26 -3.10 11.98 -5.64
N GLN A 27 -3.95 12.98 -5.88
CA GLN A 27 -3.89 14.25 -5.16
C GLN A 27 -4.23 14.10 -3.68
N ILE A 28 -5.25 13.31 -3.34
CA ILE A 28 -5.61 12.98 -1.96
C ILE A 28 -4.43 12.31 -1.25
N VAL A 29 -3.84 11.28 -1.88
CA VAL A 29 -2.69 10.56 -1.33
C VAL A 29 -1.52 11.50 -1.10
N LYS A 30 -1.22 12.41 -2.04
CA LYS A 30 -0.12 13.38 -1.89
C LYS A 30 -0.31 14.29 -0.68
N MET A 31 -1.54 14.73 -0.41
CA MET A 31 -1.84 15.55 0.77
C MET A 31 -1.71 14.74 2.06
N LEU A 32 -2.19 13.50 2.09
CA LEU A 32 -2.08 12.60 3.24
C LEU A 32 -0.66 12.08 3.48
N GLN A 33 0.18 11.98 2.45
CA GLN A 33 1.60 11.67 2.60
C GLN A 33 2.35 12.79 3.34
N THR A 34 1.94 14.04 3.13
CA THR A 34 2.51 15.19 3.84
C THR A 34 2.03 15.21 5.29
N ASP A 35 0.74 14.98 5.51
CA ASP A 35 0.15 14.85 6.83
C ASP A 35 -1.05 13.90 6.79
N GLY A 36 -0.86 12.70 7.33
CA GLY A 36 -1.89 11.66 7.37
C GLY A 36 -3.05 12.00 8.30
N ARG A 37 -2.90 13.01 9.16
CA ARG A 37 -3.92 13.50 10.10
C ARG A 37 -4.72 14.68 9.53
N ARG A 38 -4.38 15.16 8.33
CA ARG A 38 -5.03 16.32 7.73
C ARG A 38 -6.55 16.11 7.65
N PRO A 39 -7.36 17.07 8.15
CA PRO A 39 -8.81 16.97 8.08
C PRO A 39 -9.31 16.84 6.64
N TYR A 40 -10.26 15.94 6.40
CA TYR A 40 -10.82 15.74 5.06
C TYR A 40 -11.51 16.99 4.52
N LYS A 41 -12.03 17.85 5.39
CA LYS A 41 -12.60 19.16 5.03
C LYS A 41 -11.55 20.05 4.34
N GLU A 42 -10.33 20.10 4.86
CA GLU A 42 -9.25 20.91 4.27
C GLU A 42 -8.81 20.34 2.91
N ILE A 43 -8.72 19.02 2.79
CA ILE A 43 -8.42 18.34 1.53
C ILE A 43 -9.52 18.63 0.49
N ALA A 44 -10.78 18.58 0.92
CA ALA A 44 -11.94 18.87 0.09
C ALA A 44 -11.92 20.31 -0.43
N THR A 45 -11.66 21.29 0.44
CA THR A 45 -11.50 22.69 0.05
C THR A 45 -10.35 22.90 -0.92
N ALA A 46 -9.19 22.28 -0.67
CA ALA A 46 -8.02 22.42 -1.54
C ALA A 46 -8.21 21.82 -2.93
N LEU A 47 -8.99 20.74 -3.05
CA LEU A 47 -9.23 20.02 -4.30
C LEU A 47 -10.55 20.38 -4.99
N GLY A 48 -11.34 21.30 -4.42
CA GLY A 48 -12.60 21.76 -5.02
C GLY A 48 -13.70 20.69 -5.07
N VAL A 49 -13.75 19.79 -4.09
CA VAL A 49 -14.75 18.71 -4.01
C VAL A 49 -15.43 18.68 -2.65
N SER A 50 -16.47 17.86 -2.49
CA SER A 50 -17.13 17.70 -1.19
C SER A 50 -16.29 16.86 -0.22
N GLU A 51 -16.44 17.10 1.10
CA GLU A 51 -15.82 16.25 2.12
C GLU A 51 -16.29 14.78 2.00
N GLY A 52 -17.56 14.57 1.65
CA GLY A 52 -18.11 13.23 1.39
C GLY A 52 -17.38 12.51 0.26
N THR A 53 -17.01 13.22 -0.80
CA THR A 53 -16.19 12.70 -1.90
C THR A 53 -14.84 12.22 -1.37
N ILE A 54 -14.12 13.05 -0.61
CA ILE A 54 -12.82 12.68 -0.03
C ILE A 54 -12.95 11.46 0.87
N ARG A 55 -13.94 11.45 1.78
CA ARG A 55 -14.21 10.35 2.71
C ARG A 55 -14.45 9.04 1.96
N ASN A 56 -15.27 9.06 0.91
CA ASN A 56 -15.58 7.88 0.12
C ASN A 56 -14.35 7.35 -0.64
N ARG A 57 -13.55 8.24 -1.23
CA ARG A 57 -12.30 7.86 -1.92
C ARG A 57 -11.28 7.23 -0.97
N VAL A 58 -11.05 7.87 0.18
CA VAL A 58 -10.13 7.35 1.20
C VAL A 58 -10.60 6.00 1.72
N GLN A 59 -11.89 5.86 2.02
CA GLN A 59 -12.44 4.60 2.53
C GLN A 59 -12.37 3.47 1.48
N PHE A 60 -12.62 3.79 0.21
CA PHE A 60 -12.45 2.85 -0.89
C PHE A 60 -11.00 2.38 -1.01
N MET A 61 -10.03 3.30 -1.06
CA MET A 61 -8.61 2.96 -1.15
C MET A 61 -8.13 2.16 0.07
N LYS A 62 -8.63 2.48 1.28
CA LYS A 62 -8.35 1.71 2.50
C LYS A 62 -8.87 0.27 2.39
N LYS A 63 -10.13 0.09 1.99
CA LYS A 63 -10.74 -1.25 1.82
C LYS A 63 -10.04 -2.06 0.73
N ALA A 64 -9.56 -1.41 -0.32
CA ALA A 64 -8.80 -2.05 -1.40
C ALA A 64 -7.34 -2.37 -1.01
N GLY A 65 -6.89 -2.00 0.19
CA GLY A 65 -5.50 -2.16 0.62
C GLY A 65 -4.50 -1.21 -0.06
N ALA A 66 -4.98 -0.25 -0.86
CA ALA A 66 -4.15 0.70 -1.59
C ALA A 66 -3.69 1.90 -0.75
N LEU A 67 -4.37 2.17 0.36
CA LEU A 67 -4.01 3.25 1.28
C LEU A 67 -4.04 2.75 2.73
N ARG A 68 -2.95 2.97 3.46
CA ARG A 68 -2.89 2.84 4.92
C ARG A 68 -2.27 4.11 5.50
N ILE A 69 -2.88 4.61 6.56
CA ILE A 69 -2.34 5.72 7.35
C ILE A 69 -1.85 5.10 8.65
N VAL A 70 -0.55 5.18 8.89
CA VAL A 70 0.12 4.55 10.04
C VAL A 70 0.88 5.61 10.82
N ALA A 71 0.98 5.43 12.13
CA ALA A 71 1.95 6.18 12.94
C ALA A 71 3.30 5.48 12.80
N LEU A 72 4.30 6.20 12.29
CA LEU A 72 5.68 5.74 12.30
C LEU A 72 6.29 6.16 13.64
N VAL A 73 6.79 5.17 14.37
CA VAL A 73 7.59 5.38 15.57
C VAL A 73 9.05 5.42 15.13
N ASP A 74 9.83 6.32 15.69
CA ASP A 74 11.28 6.32 15.46
C ASP A 74 11.90 5.08 16.13
N PRO A 75 12.53 4.16 15.37
CA PRO A 75 13.15 2.97 15.93
C PRO A 75 14.22 3.26 16.98
N THR A 76 14.92 4.41 16.90
CA THR A 76 15.97 4.75 17.87
C THR A 76 15.39 5.12 19.22
N GLU A 77 14.19 5.71 19.24
CA GLU A 77 13.48 6.08 20.47
C GLU A 77 12.94 4.85 21.23
N VAL A 78 12.75 3.72 20.54
CA VAL A 78 12.27 2.46 21.14
C VAL A 78 13.38 1.44 21.41
N ARG A 79 14.65 1.88 21.47
CA ARG A 79 15.84 1.07 21.80
C ARG A 79 16.11 -0.10 20.83
N TYR A 80 15.60 -0.05 19.59
CA TYR A 80 16.14 -0.89 18.53
C TYR A 80 17.50 -0.31 18.11
N GLN A 81 18.58 -1.02 18.43
CA GLN A 81 19.94 -0.53 18.19
C GLN A 81 20.42 -0.72 16.75
N ALA A 82 19.71 -1.52 15.95
CA ALA A 82 20.04 -1.75 14.55
C ALA A 82 18.80 -2.22 13.78
N ASP A 83 18.66 -1.71 12.56
CA ASP A 83 17.78 -2.26 11.54
C ASP A 83 18.64 -2.98 10.49
N ALA A 84 18.21 -4.17 10.07
CA ALA A 84 18.93 -4.96 9.07
C ALA A 84 17.96 -5.58 8.06
N ILE A 85 18.35 -5.58 6.79
CA ILE A 85 17.71 -6.38 5.74
C ILE A 85 18.50 -7.67 5.60
N ILE A 86 17.85 -8.81 5.83
CA ILE A 86 18.48 -10.14 5.76
C ILE A 86 17.99 -10.85 4.51
N GLY A 87 18.91 -11.20 3.62
CA GLY A 87 18.64 -12.07 2.48
C GLY A 87 18.77 -13.54 2.90
N ILE A 88 17.72 -14.33 2.71
CA ILE A 88 17.72 -15.77 3.02
C ILE A 88 17.69 -16.56 1.72
N LYS A 89 18.67 -17.45 1.55
CA LYS A 89 18.68 -18.39 0.42
C LYS A 89 18.03 -19.71 0.84
N VAL A 90 16.94 -20.06 0.18
CA VAL A 90 16.20 -21.30 0.43
C VAL A 90 16.72 -22.42 -0.46
N ALA A 91 16.98 -23.60 0.12
CA ALA A 91 17.37 -24.78 -0.65
C ALA A 91 16.21 -25.26 -1.54
N ALA A 92 16.53 -25.76 -2.73
CA ALA A 92 15.55 -26.06 -3.77
C ALA A 92 14.47 -27.10 -3.38
N ASN A 93 14.72 -27.90 -2.35
CA ASN A 93 13.81 -28.92 -1.84
C ASN A 93 12.88 -28.42 -0.71
N HIS A 94 12.90 -27.13 -0.38
CA HIS A 94 12.05 -26.54 0.66
C HIS A 94 11.11 -25.50 0.07
N SER A 95 9.94 -25.34 0.71
CA SER A 95 8.99 -24.28 0.38
C SER A 95 9.41 -22.94 1.02
N VAL A 96 9.38 -21.87 0.24
CA VAL A 96 9.62 -20.51 0.74
C VAL A 96 8.56 -20.11 1.75
N ASP A 97 7.29 -20.45 1.51
CA ASP A 97 6.17 -20.10 2.39
C ASP A 97 6.27 -20.81 3.74
N GLU A 98 6.69 -22.08 3.75
CA GLU A 98 6.88 -22.86 4.98
C GLU A 98 8.00 -22.28 5.84
N ILE A 99 9.12 -21.88 5.22
CA ILE A 99 10.24 -21.24 5.93
C ILE A 99 9.83 -19.86 6.45
N ALA A 100 9.08 -19.08 5.66
CA ALA A 100 8.62 -17.75 6.05
C ALA A 100 7.69 -17.77 7.27
N GLN A 101 6.88 -18.83 7.45
CA GLN A 101 5.98 -18.96 8.61
C GLN A 101 6.71 -19.25 9.94
N ARG A 102 8.00 -19.62 9.88
CA ARG A 102 8.81 -19.97 11.06
C ARG A 102 9.72 -18.83 11.54
N LEU A 103 9.72 -17.70 10.83
CA LEU A 103 10.47 -16.49 11.13
C LEU A 103 9.54 -15.44 11.74
#